data_AF-A0A131Y6W0-F1
#
_entry.id   AF-A0A131Y6W0-F1
#
_cell.length_a   1.000
_cell.length_b   1.000
_cell.length_c   1.000
_cell.angle_alpha   90.00
_cell.angle_beta   90.00
_cell.angle_gamma   90.00
#
_symmetry.space_group_name_H-M   'P 1'
#
loop_
_entity.id
_entity.type
_entity.pdbx_description
1 polymer ?
#
loop_
_entity_poly.entity_id
_entity_poly.type
_entity_poly.pdbx_seq_one_letter_code
_entity_poly.pdbx_strand_id
1 'polypeptide(L)'
;EAVETGWAFPVPSRPDLFVGFATPPGYYAYRHPRTGSPFIQTLCEVFDKHALSTPPKDLVWLMTRVNSQMAHTFVTARESTHYPNKKQAPCFVSCLTRKVYFHPPEGNTSSLVDLQSAPSGELDA
;
A
#
# COMPACT_ATOMS: atom_id res chain seq x y z
N GLU A 1 -26.65 21.18 12.85
CA GLU A 1 -25.35 20.76 12.31
C GLU A 1 -25.02 19.38 12.84
N ALA A 2 -24.78 18.42 11.95
CA ALA A 2 -24.36 17.08 12.36
C ALA A 2 -22.90 17.15 12.82
N VAL A 3 -22.61 16.58 13.98
CA VAL A 3 -21.27 16.51 14.56
C VAL A 3 -20.39 15.66 13.64
N GLU A 4 -19.38 16.31 13.06
CA GLU A 4 -18.49 15.83 12.01
C GLU A 4 -17.37 14.93 12.59
N THR A 5 -17.73 13.83 13.26
CA THR A 5 -16.77 12.97 13.99
C THR A 5 -16.78 11.49 13.61
N GLY A 6 -17.15 11.13 12.38
CA GLY A 6 -17.06 9.75 11.95
C GLY A 6 -17.17 9.60 10.45
N TRP A 7 -16.03 9.37 9.79
CA TRP A 7 -15.92 8.89 8.41
C TRP A 7 -17.07 9.34 7.48
N ALA A 8 -17.28 10.65 7.35
CA ALA A 8 -18.15 11.19 6.33
C ALA A 8 -17.42 11.12 4.98
N PHE A 9 -17.17 9.91 4.49
CA PHE A 9 -17.10 9.76 3.04
C PHE A 9 -18.54 9.91 2.59
N PRO A 10 -18.95 11.01 1.92
CA PRO A 10 -20.16 10.94 1.13
C PRO A 10 -19.97 9.71 0.27
N VAL A 11 -20.75 8.64 0.48
CA VAL A 11 -20.68 7.43 -0.34
C VAL A 11 -20.69 7.96 -1.76
N PRO A 12 -19.58 7.86 -2.51
CA PRO A 12 -19.56 8.51 -3.78
C PRO A 12 -20.62 7.78 -4.59
N SER A 13 -21.38 8.54 -5.37
CA SER A 13 -22.12 8.04 -6.53
C SER A 13 -21.24 7.25 -7.53
N ARG A 14 -19.96 7.01 -7.22
CA ARG A 14 -18.99 6.19 -7.95
C ARG A 14 -18.98 4.79 -7.33
N PRO A 15 -19.70 3.82 -7.93
CA PRO A 15 -19.39 2.42 -7.70
C PRO A 15 -17.93 2.14 -8.07
N ASP A 16 -17.36 1.09 -7.48
CA ASP A 16 -16.03 0.56 -7.80
C ASP A 16 -14.82 1.42 -7.40
N LEU A 17 -14.79 1.85 -6.14
CA LEU A 17 -13.64 2.52 -5.52
C LEU A 17 -12.93 1.61 -4.50
N PHE A 18 -11.59 1.65 -4.48
CA PHE A 18 -10.76 1.06 -3.42
C PHE A 18 -9.76 2.10 -2.95
N VAL A 19 -9.68 2.34 -1.63
CA VAL A 19 -8.75 3.29 -1.03
C VAL A 19 -7.93 2.59 0.05
N GLY A 20 -6.62 2.51 -0.14
CA GLY A 20 -5.67 2.00 0.85
C GLY A 20 -5.01 3.14 1.62
N PHE A 21 -4.96 3.02 2.94
CA PHE A 21 -4.33 3.98 3.85
C PHE A 21 -3.17 3.32 4.59
N ALA A 22 -2.07 4.05 4.75
CA ALA A 22 -0.92 3.59 5.54
C ALA A 22 -1.25 3.36 7.02
N THR A 23 -2.27 4.06 7.52
CA THR A 23 -2.84 3.96 8.87
C THR A 23 -4.33 4.27 8.87
N PRO A 24 -5.08 3.79 9.89
CA PRO A 24 -6.40 4.33 10.19
C PRO A 24 -6.33 5.85 10.45
N PRO A 25 -7.39 6.60 10.14
CA PRO A 25 -7.53 7.99 10.52
C PRO A 25 -7.29 8.20 12.02
N GLY A 26 -6.64 9.30 12.35
CA GLY A 26 -6.22 9.62 13.72
C GLY A 26 -4.89 9.01 14.14
N TYR A 27 -4.21 8.24 13.26
CA TYR A 27 -2.90 7.66 13.55
C TYR A 27 -1.82 8.18 12.59
N TYR A 28 -0.60 8.32 13.10
CA TYR A 28 0.57 8.76 12.32
C TYR A 28 1.05 7.71 11.32
N ALA A 29 1.24 8.12 10.07
CA ALA A 29 1.92 7.33 9.05
C ALA A 29 3.43 7.58 9.12
N TYR A 30 4.19 6.58 9.60
CA TYR A 30 5.64 6.67 9.74
C TYR A 30 6.34 6.63 8.38
N ARG A 31 7.41 7.43 8.25
CA ARG A 31 8.32 7.43 7.10
C ARG A 31 9.75 7.47 7.60
N HIS A 32 10.54 6.47 7.23
CA HIS A 32 11.98 6.47 7.49
C HIS A 32 12.67 7.43 6.51
N PRO A 33 13.60 8.30 6.94
CA PRO A 33 14.24 9.29 6.06
C PRO A 33 14.94 8.69 4.84
N ARG A 34 15.62 7.56 5.03
CA ARG A 34 16.37 6.85 3.97
C ARG A 34 15.56 5.83 3.19
N THR A 35 14.88 4.89 3.86
CA THR A 35 14.18 3.79 3.19
C THR A 35 12.75 4.16 2.76
N GLY A 36 12.17 5.24 3.28
CA GLY A 36 10.82 5.68 2.95
C GLY A 36 9.73 5.06 3.83
N SER A 37 8.53 4.93 3.28
CA SER A 37 7.36 4.46 4.03
C SER A 37 7.36 2.93 4.14
N PRO A 38 7.27 2.35 5.34
CA PRO A 38 7.12 0.90 5.52
C PRO A 38 5.87 0.35 4.84
N PHE A 39 4.81 1.15 4.74
CA PHE A 39 3.60 0.78 4.02
C PHE A 39 3.85 0.58 2.54
N ILE A 40 4.51 1.52 1.88
CA ILE A 40 4.83 1.42 0.45
C ILE A 40 5.83 0.29 0.19
N GLN A 41 6.85 0.13 1.04
CA GLN A 41 7.79 -1.00 0.93
C GLN A 41 7.04 -2.34 0.97
N THR A 42 6.20 -2.53 1.99
CA THR A 42 5.44 -3.78 2.16
C THR A 42 4.43 -3.98 1.01
N LEU A 43 3.80 -2.90 0.54
CA LEU A 43 2.88 -2.91 -0.58
C LEU A 43 3.58 -3.44 -1.84
N CYS A 44 4.72 -2.86 -2.21
CA CYS A 44 5.51 -3.29 -3.37
C CYS A 44 5.95 -4.75 -3.23
N GLU A 45 6.54 -5.12 -2.09
CA GLU A 45 6.99 -6.50 -1.84
C GLU A 45 5.87 -7.54 -2.03
N VAL A 46 4.67 -7.27 -1.50
CA VAL A 46 3.54 -8.18 -1.61
C VAL A 46 3.02 -8.24 -3.05
N PHE A 47 2.91 -7.10 -3.72
CA PHE A 47 2.38 -7.05 -5.09
C PHE A 47 3.33 -7.70 -6.09
N ASP A 48 4.63 -7.41 -6.01
CA ASP A 48 5.65 -8.02 -6.87
C ASP A 48 5.65 -9.55 -6.73
N LYS A 49 5.44 -10.04 -5.50
CA LYS A 49 5.45 -11.48 -5.23
C LYS A 49 4.15 -12.20 -5.60
N HIS A 50 3.01 -11.55 -5.44
CA HIS A 50 1.72 -12.24 -5.43
C HIS A 50 0.72 -11.77 -6.49
N ALA A 51 0.83 -10.55 -7.02
CA ALA A 51 -0.19 -9.98 -7.91
C ALA A 51 -0.37 -10.78 -9.20
N LEU A 52 0.74 -11.31 -9.76
CA LEU A 52 0.74 -12.13 -10.99
C LEU A 52 0.92 -13.63 -10.70
N SER A 53 0.81 -14.05 -9.44
CA SER A 53 1.05 -15.45 -9.04
C SER A 53 -0.14 -16.37 -9.37
N THR A 54 0.16 -17.65 -9.56
CA THR A 54 -0.85 -18.71 -9.79
C THR A 54 -0.99 -19.56 -8.53
N PRO A 55 -2.20 -19.76 -7.96
CA PRO A 55 -3.49 -19.28 -8.46
C PRO A 55 -3.73 -17.78 -8.16
N PRO A 56 -4.52 -17.09 -9.01
CA PRO A 56 -4.68 -15.63 -8.97
C PRO A 56 -5.19 -15.12 -7.62
N LYS A 57 -4.68 -13.97 -7.20
CA LYS A 57 -5.07 -13.28 -5.95
C LYS A 57 -5.80 -11.99 -6.27
N ASP A 58 -6.95 -11.79 -5.64
CA ASP A 58 -7.68 -10.53 -5.78
C ASP A 58 -7.05 -9.41 -4.93
N LEU A 59 -7.37 -8.17 -5.26
CA LEU A 59 -6.85 -6.97 -4.60
C LEU A 59 -7.09 -6.98 -3.08
N VAL A 60 -8.23 -7.49 -2.61
CA VAL A 60 -8.54 -7.55 -1.17
C VAL A 60 -7.63 -8.57 -0.48
N TRP A 61 -7.35 -9.71 -1.13
CA TRP A 61 -6.37 -10.67 -0.64
C TRP A 61 -4.97 -10.04 -0.54
N LEU A 62 -4.53 -9.34 -1.58
CA LEU A 62 -3.22 -8.68 -1.61
C LEU A 62 -3.09 -7.65 -0.47
N MET A 63 -4.08 -6.78 -0.30
CA MET A 63 -4.06 -5.77 0.76
C MET A 63 -4.19 -6.38 2.17
N THR A 64 -4.92 -7.49 2.32
CA THR A 64 -4.93 -8.27 3.56
C THR A 64 -3.55 -8.84 3.88
N ARG A 65 -2.82 -9.30 2.84
CA ARG A 65 -1.44 -9.78 3.01
C ARG A 65 -0.49 -8.65 3.41
N VAL A 66 -0.63 -7.45 2.84
CA VAL A 66 0.10 -6.25 3.26
C VAL A 66 -0.14 -5.94 4.74
N ASN A 67 -1.41 -5.93 5.17
CA ASN A 67 -1.77 -5.69 6.58
C ASN A 67 -1.13 -6.73 7.51
N SER A 68 -1.22 -8.01 7.16
CA SER A 68 -0.63 -9.09 7.93
C SER A 68 0.89 -8.94 8.04
N GLN A 69 1.57 -8.69 6.92
CA GLN A 69 3.02 -8.54 6.91
C GLN A 69 3.45 -7.37 7.81
N MET A 70 2.87 -6.18 7.64
CA MET A 70 3.21 -5.03 8.50
C MET A 70 2.92 -5.27 9.98
N ALA A 71 1.79 -5.88 10.33
CA ALA A 71 1.44 -6.12 11.74
C ALA A 71 2.49 -6.98 12.47
N HIS A 72 3.12 -7.92 11.75
CA HIS A 72 4.10 -8.84 12.30
C HIS A 72 5.54 -8.33 12.19
N THR A 73 5.91 -7.62 11.13
CA THR A 73 7.32 -7.27 10.85
C THR A 73 7.68 -5.84 11.23
N PHE A 74 6.72 -4.91 11.25
CA PHE A 74 7.04 -3.49 11.42
C PHE A 74 6.95 -3.03 12.87
N VAL A 75 8.06 -2.45 13.33
CA VAL A 75 8.16 -1.63 14.53
C VAL A 75 9.25 -0.57 14.28
N THR A 76 9.05 0.66 14.73
CA THR A 76 10.09 1.68 14.63
C THR A 76 11.28 1.33 15.52
N ALA A 77 12.48 1.76 15.10
CA ALA A 77 13.73 1.47 15.79
C ALA A 77 13.66 1.92 17.26
N ARG A 78 14.22 1.10 18.15
CA ARG A 78 14.23 1.37 19.60
C ARG A 78 15.03 2.64 19.92
N GLU A 79 16.03 2.93 19.10
CA GLU A 79 16.95 4.07 19.22
C GLU A 79 16.37 5.36 18.64
N SER A 80 15.15 5.32 18.07
CA SER A 80 14.47 6.50 17.56
C SER A 80 14.16 7.48 18.69
N THR A 81 14.63 8.73 18.54
CA THR A 81 14.42 9.80 19.52
C THR A 81 12.96 10.25 19.59
N HIS A 82 12.25 10.26 18.46
CA HIS A 82 10.88 10.75 18.36
C HIS A 82 9.83 9.63 18.52
N TYR A 83 10.11 8.45 17.97
CA TYR A 83 9.13 7.37 17.87
C TYR A 83 9.78 6.02 18.19
N PRO A 84 10.17 5.74 19.44
CA PRO A 84 10.74 4.44 19.80
C PRO A 84 9.63 3.38 19.94
N ASN A 85 9.88 2.18 19.40
CA ASN A 85 9.03 0.99 19.54
C ASN A 85 7.53 1.20 19.18
N LYS A 86 7.25 1.99 18.16
CA LYS A 86 5.90 2.26 17.68
C LYS A 86 5.53 1.29 16.56
N LYS A 87 4.30 0.80 16.60
CA LYS A 87 3.71 -0.04 15.57
C LYS A 87 2.83 0.78 14.64
N GLN A 88 2.65 0.26 13.43
CA GLN A 88 1.76 0.80 12.41
C GLN A 88 1.01 -0.36 11.78
N ALA A 89 -0.27 -0.16 11.48
CA ALA A 89 -1.10 -1.11 10.74
C ALA A 89 -1.82 -0.34 9.63
N PRO A 90 -1.74 -0.76 8.36
CA PRO A 90 -2.54 -0.18 7.29
C PRO A 90 -4.02 -0.57 7.41
N CYS A 91 -4.86 0.15 6.69
CA CYS A 91 -6.27 -0.20 6.51
C CYS A 91 -6.73 0.17 5.11
N PHE A 92 -7.87 -0.36 4.68
CA PHE A 92 -8.47 0.01 3.41
C PHE A 92 -9.98 0.13 3.52
N VAL A 93 -10.57 0.92 2.64
CA VAL A 93 -12.01 1.04 2.43
C VAL A 93 -12.29 0.63 0.99
N SER A 94 -13.29 -0.24 0.81
CA SER A 94 -13.66 -0.77 -0.51
C SER A 94 -15.14 -0.61 -0.74
N CYS A 95 -15.48 -0.02 -1.89
CA CYS A 95 -16.80 -0.01 -2.50
C CYS A 95 -16.79 -0.80 -3.82
N LEU A 96 -15.82 -1.72 -3.99
CA LEU A 96 -15.74 -2.60 -5.15
C LEU A 96 -16.96 -3.53 -5.20
N THR A 97 -17.60 -3.62 -6.36
CA THR A 97 -18.73 -4.55 -6.59
C THR A 97 -18.29 -5.88 -7.20
N ARG A 98 -17.01 -5.99 -7.58
CA ARG A 98 -16.40 -7.17 -8.21
C ARG A 98 -14.99 -7.40 -7.66
N LYS A 99 -14.49 -8.62 -7.80
CA LYS A 99 -13.09 -8.93 -7.49
C LYS A 99 -12.19 -8.34 -8.57
N VAL A 100 -11.11 -7.68 -8.15
CA VAL A 100 -10.09 -7.11 -9.03
C VAL A 100 -8.87 -8.01 -9.00
N TYR A 101 -8.45 -8.48 -10.17
CA TYR A 101 -7.27 -9.32 -10.35
C TYR A 101 -6.25 -8.61 -11.23
N PHE A 102 -4.97 -8.86 -11.00
CA PHE A 102 -3.89 -8.35 -11.83
C PHE A 102 -3.50 -9.42 -12.86
N HIS A 103 -3.34 -8.99 -14.10
CA HIS A 103 -2.95 -9.84 -15.21
C HIS A 103 -1.69 -9.29 -15.86
N PRO A 104 -0.82 -10.16 -16.39
CA PRO A 104 0.31 -9.70 -17.18
C PRO A 104 -0.21 -8.94 -18.43
N PRO A 105 0.55 -7.97 -18.95
CA PRO A 105 0.17 -7.28 -20.18
C PRO A 105 -0.02 -8.28 -21.33
N GLU A 106 -1.11 -8.15 -22.08
CA GLU A 106 -1.33 -8.96 -23.27
C GLU A 106 -0.39 -8.47 -24.40
N GLY A 107 0.66 -9.25 -24.69
CA GLY A 107 1.39 -9.19 -25.96
C GLY A 107 2.24 -7.94 -26.24
N ASN A 108 3.28 -7.70 -25.45
CA ASN A 108 4.64 -7.45 -25.98
C ASN A 108 5.64 -7.58 -24.83
N THR A 109 6.37 -8.70 -24.78
CA THR A 109 7.41 -8.97 -23.78
C THR A 109 8.67 -8.13 -24.07
N SER A 110 8.56 -6.81 -23.98
CA SER A 110 9.74 -5.92 -23.95
C SER A 110 9.71 -4.85 -22.87
N SER A 111 8.56 -4.53 -22.24
CA SER A 111 8.49 -3.35 -21.36
C SER A 111 8.84 -3.59 -19.88
N LEU A 112 8.92 -4.85 -19.43
CA LEU A 112 9.30 -5.12 -18.03
C LEU A 112 10.81 -5.00 -17.78
N VAL A 113 11.64 -5.09 -18.84
CA VAL A 113 13.07 -4.76 -18.74
C VAL A 113 13.34 -3.25 -18.77
N ASP A 114 12.37 -2.45 -19.22
CA ASP A 114 12.52 -0.98 -19.35
C ASP A 114 12.26 -0.23 -18.03
N LEU A 115 11.51 -0.82 -17.09
CA LEU A 115 11.33 -0.25 -15.74
C LEU A 115 12.52 -0.53 -14.81
N GLN A 116 13.35 -1.53 -15.12
CA GLN A 116 14.56 -1.84 -14.37
C GLN A 116 15.81 -1.15 -14.94
N SER A 117 15.72 -0.51 -16.11
CA SER A 117 16.83 0.20 -16.78
C SER A 117 16.75 1.72 -16.72
N ALA A 118 15.74 2.28 -16.04
CA ALA A 118 15.67 3.73 -15.83
C ALA A 118 16.93 4.20 -15.04
N PRO A 119 17.79 5.07 -15.61
CA PRO A 119 18.93 5.58 -14.89
C PRO A 119 18.41 6.34 -13.68
N SER A 120 19.01 6.08 -12.52
CA SER A 120 18.80 6.89 -11.33
C SER A 120 19.19 8.32 -11.69
N GLY A 121 18.20 9.19 -11.90
CA GLY A 121 18.46 10.58 -12.22
C GLY A 121 19.35 11.19 -11.15
N GLU A 122 20.55 11.63 -11.54
CA GLU A 122 21.34 12.58 -10.78
C GLU A 122 20.45 13.78 -10.47
N LEU A 123 20.20 13.99 -9.18
CA LEU A 123 19.68 15.26 -8.69
C LEU A 123 20.89 16.21 -8.65
N ASP A 124 21.15 16.88 -9.77
CA ASP A 124 21.97 18.08 -9.77
C ASP A 124 21.14 19.26 -9.24
N ALA A 125 21.36 19.59 -7.96
CA ALA A 125 21.29 20.94 -7.38
C ALA A 125 21.83 20.93 -5.93
#